data_AF-A0A3D9L0J5-F1
#
_entry.id   AF-A0A3D9L0J5-F1
#
_cell.length_a   1.000
_cell.length_b   1.000
_cell.length_c   1.000
_cell.angle_alpha   90.00
_cell.angle_beta   90.00
_cell.angle_gamma   90.00
#
_symmetry.space_group_name_H-M   'P 1'
#
loop_
_entity.id
_entity.type
_entity.pdbx_description
1 polymer ?
#
loop_
_entity_poly.entity_id
_entity_poly.type
_entity_poly.pdbx_seq_one_letter_code
_entity_poly.pdbx_strand_id
1 'polypeptide(L)'
;MSKTHYEQLLPQLEAMESSRIKQPNMPIDTYLQEASDLEVWMQEDLPKLTAVGISEGTVEALSVRTGALRYAQSEWARERNSKEEATRQWEAQSSEAIDLKNELEHAFRFAFRKHPDLLTKVHEIEDGTGHADLVQDLSDLSVLGKANEGLLQSINFNTEKLDDSASISEGLSKVLAAMNGERLENSSGKILRDKAYTLLKETVDEIRQAGKYAFWKDPERLKGYKSHYFRMR
;
A
#
# COMPACT_ATOMS: atom_id res chain seq x y z
N MET A 1 -15.16 1.02 16.83
CA MET A 1 -14.14 0.96 17.90
C MET A 1 -12.72 1.03 17.34
N SER A 2 -12.22 0.05 16.57
CA SER A 2 -10.82 0.07 16.09
C SER A 2 -10.43 1.34 15.30
N LYS A 3 -11.31 1.83 14.42
CA LYS A 3 -11.12 3.11 13.71
C LYS A 3 -11.01 4.30 14.66
N THR A 4 -11.92 4.41 15.61
CA THR A 4 -11.92 5.45 16.64
C THR A 4 -10.64 5.43 17.48
N HIS A 5 -10.17 4.23 17.88
CA HIS A 5 -8.90 4.10 18.61
C HIS A 5 -7.70 4.53 17.78
N TYR A 6 -7.73 4.23 16.48
CA TYR A 6 -6.70 4.68 15.55
C TYR A 6 -6.69 6.20 15.42
N GLU A 7 -7.85 6.83 15.19
CA GLU A 7 -8.00 8.29 15.09
C GLU A 7 -7.55 8.99 16.39
N GLN A 8 -7.84 8.40 17.55
CA GLN A 8 -7.39 8.90 18.85
C GLN A 8 -5.86 8.90 18.98
N LEU A 9 -5.19 7.85 18.48
CA LEU A 9 -3.73 7.74 18.58
C LEU A 9 -2.98 8.39 17.41
N LEU A 10 -3.68 8.78 16.33
CA LEU A 10 -3.06 9.29 15.11
C LEU A 10 -2.07 10.43 15.37
N PRO A 11 -2.37 11.47 16.19
CA PRO A 11 -1.40 12.54 16.47
C PRO A 11 -0.11 12.01 17.13
N GLN A 12 -0.23 11.01 18.01
CA GLN A 12 0.92 10.38 18.66
C GLN A 12 1.73 9.52 17.68
N LEU A 13 1.06 8.83 16.75
CA LEU A 13 1.72 8.07 15.70
C LEU A 13 2.51 9.02 14.79
N GLU A 14 1.88 10.07 14.29
CA GLU A 14 2.51 11.05 13.41
C GLU A 14 3.75 11.70 14.04
N ALA A 15 3.66 12.10 15.31
CA ALA A 15 4.76 12.68 16.08
C ALA A 15 5.87 11.69 16.48
N MET A 16 5.72 10.38 16.24
CA MET A 16 6.74 9.40 16.60
C MET A 16 7.98 9.49 15.69
N GLU A 17 9.13 9.71 16.32
CA GLU A 17 10.45 9.69 15.68
C GLU A 17 10.80 8.34 15.06
N SER A 18 11.39 8.37 13.86
CA SER A 18 11.75 7.19 13.08
C SER A 18 12.69 6.23 13.81
N SER A 19 13.57 6.74 14.68
CA SER A 19 14.51 5.93 15.49
C SER A 19 13.83 5.05 16.53
N ARG A 20 12.59 5.37 16.92
CA ARG A 20 11.80 4.57 17.87
C ARG A 20 11.00 3.45 17.21
N ILE A 21 10.76 3.56 15.90
CA ILE A 21 9.88 2.65 15.16
C ILE A 21 10.48 1.25 15.17
N LYS A 22 9.73 0.31 15.72
CA LYS A 22 10.07 -1.11 15.72
C LYS A 22 9.32 -1.81 14.59
N GLN A 23 10.04 -2.65 13.86
CA GLN A 23 9.40 -3.55 12.90
C GLN A 23 8.80 -4.76 13.61
N PRO A 24 7.63 -5.26 13.14
CA PRO A 24 7.05 -6.48 13.66
C PRO A 24 7.99 -7.68 13.52
N ASN A 25 8.27 -8.35 14.63
CA ASN A 25 9.11 -9.55 14.68
C ASN A 25 8.30 -10.86 14.64
N MET A 26 6.99 -10.76 14.43
CA MET A 26 6.04 -11.86 14.23
C MET A 26 4.84 -11.35 13.42
N PRO A 27 4.00 -12.24 12.88
CA PRO A 27 2.78 -11.85 12.18
C PRO A 27 1.87 -10.96 13.05
N ILE A 28 1.35 -9.88 12.48
CA ILE A 28 0.56 -8.88 13.21
C ILE A 28 -0.76 -9.44 13.72
N ASP A 29 -1.42 -10.29 12.94
CA ASP A 29 -2.62 -11.02 13.33
C ASP A 29 -2.39 -11.86 14.59
N THR A 30 -1.27 -12.60 14.62
CA THR A 30 -0.87 -13.40 15.78
C THR A 30 -0.58 -12.48 16.97
N TYR A 31 0.11 -11.35 16.75
CA TYR A 31 0.45 -10.41 17.82
C TYR A 31 -0.78 -9.73 18.42
N LEU A 32 -1.74 -9.34 17.58
CA LEU A 32 -3.04 -8.79 17.99
C LEU A 32 -3.85 -9.80 18.79
N GLN A 33 -3.84 -11.07 18.38
CA GLN A 33 -4.50 -12.14 19.14
C GLN A 33 -3.86 -12.29 20.51
N GLU A 34 -2.53 -12.37 20.59
CA GLU A 34 -1.84 -12.46 21.88
C GLU A 34 -2.08 -11.24 22.79
N ALA A 35 -2.26 -10.04 22.22
CA ALA A 35 -2.59 -8.84 22.98
C ALA A 35 -4.02 -8.90 23.54
N SER A 36 -4.98 -9.38 22.75
CA SER A 36 -6.36 -9.60 23.21
C SER A 36 -6.45 -10.72 24.25
N ASP A 37 -5.68 -11.79 24.09
CA ASP A 37 -5.58 -12.84 25.11
C ASP A 37 -5.02 -12.26 26.42
N LEU A 38 -3.97 -11.45 26.34
CA LEU A 38 -3.38 -10.79 27.50
C LEU A 38 -4.38 -9.87 28.22
N GLU A 39 -5.20 -9.12 27.47
CA GLU A 39 -6.26 -8.25 28.00
C GLU A 39 -7.29 -9.04 28.84
N VAL A 40 -7.64 -10.25 28.41
CA VAL A 40 -8.53 -11.15 29.17
C VAL A 40 -7.83 -11.70 30.41
N TRP A 41 -6.61 -12.20 30.26
CA TRP A 41 -5.83 -12.79 31.37
C TRP A 41 -5.59 -11.80 32.50
N MET A 42 -5.27 -10.55 32.15
CA MET A 42 -4.91 -9.55 33.15
C MET A 42 -6.08 -9.12 34.03
N GLN A 43 -7.34 -9.27 33.60
CA GLN A 43 -8.51 -8.80 34.38
C GLN A 43 -8.59 -9.46 35.76
N GLU A 44 -8.37 -10.78 35.81
CA GLU A 44 -8.36 -11.55 37.06
C GLU A 44 -7.12 -11.24 37.92
N ASP A 45 -6.06 -10.75 37.28
CA ASP A 45 -4.74 -10.55 37.87
C ASP A 45 -4.47 -9.08 38.23
N LEU A 46 -5.40 -8.16 37.92
CA LEU A 46 -5.26 -6.71 38.13
C LEU A 46 -4.75 -6.35 39.53
N PRO A 47 -5.30 -6.89 40.66
CA PRO A 47 -4.81 -6.54 41.98
C PRO A 47 -3.32 -6.81 42.18
N LYS A 48 -2.80 -7.91 41.61
CA LYS A 48 -1.38 -8.27 41.69
C LYS A 48 -0.52 -7.43 40.74
N LEU A 49 -1.03 -7.14 39.55
CA LEU A 49 -0.33 -6.31 38.56
C LEU A 49 -0.21 -4.85 39.03
N THR A 50 -1.28 -4.28 39.61
CA THR A 50 -1.25 -2.93 40.18
C THR A 50 -0.28 -2.86 41.37
N ALA A 51 -0.21 -3.90 42.21
CA ALA A 51 0.73 -3.95 43.32
C ALA A 51 2.21 -3.92 42.89
N VAL A 52 2.51 -4.29 41.64
CA VAL A 52 3.87 -4.26 41.07
C VAL A 52 4.09 -3.09 40.09
N GLY A 53 3.16 -2.13 40.03
CA GLY A 53 3.35 -0.86 39.32
C GLY A 53 2.59 -0.71 38.00
N ILE A 54 1.73 -1.65 37.61
CA ILE A 54 0.86 -1.45 36.44
C ILE A 54 -0.24 -0.44 36.77
N SER A 55 -0.21 0.69 36.07
CA SER A 55 -1.21 1.75 36.22
C SER A 55 -2.49 1.43 35.47
N GLU A 56 -3.62 2.00 35.91
CA GLU A 56 -4.90 1.94 35.20
C GLU A 56 -4.78 2.46 33.75
N GLY A 57 -4.01 3.53 33.54
CA GLY A 57 -3.72 4.04 32.20
C GLY A 57 -2.99 3.05 31.29
N THR A 58 -2.15 2.15 31.84
CA THR A 58 -1.50 1.07 31.08
C THR A 58 -2.53 0.02 30.65
N VAL A 59 -3.50 -0.28 31.52
CA VAL A 59 -4.61 -1.22 31.23
C VAL A 59 -5.49 -0.68 30.12
N GLU A 60 -5.96 0.56 30.25
CA GLU A 60 -6.78 1.22 29.24
C GLU A 60 -6.06 1.35 27.90
N ALA A 61 -4.78 1.71 27.95
CA ALA A 61 -3.95 1.85 26.75
C ALA A 61 -3.82 0.55 25.97
N LEU A 62 -3.87 -0.63 26.61
CA LEU A 62 -3.78 -1.92 25.92
C LEU A 62 -4.92 -2.07 24.90
N SER A 63 -6.16 -1.81 25.31
CA SER A 63 -7.34 -1.95 24.44
C SER A 63 -7.32 -0.93 23.29
N VAL A 64 -6.98 0.31 23.61
CA VAL A 64 -6.88 1.40 22.61
C VAL A 64 -5.79 1.08 21.58
N ARG A 65 -4.57 0.75 22.03
CA ARG A 65 -3.44 0.44 21.15
C ARG A 65 -3.68 -0.83 20.32
N THR A 66 -4.36 -1.84 20.87
CA THR A 66 -4.76 -3.05 20.13
C THR A 66 -5.72 -2.70 19.00
N GLY A 67 -6.74 -1.88 19.28
CA GLY A 67 -7.68 -1.40 18.26
C GLY A 67 -7.00 -0.56 17.18
N ALA A 68 -6.09 0.33 17.57
CA ALA A 68 -5.35 1.17 16.63
C ALA A 68 -4.46 0.36 15.68
N LEU A 69 -3.67 -0.60 16.21
CA LEU A 69 -2.86 -1.48 15.36
C LEU A 69 -3.73 -2.34 14.43
N ARG A 70 -4.86 -2.85 14.93
CA ARG A 70 -5.81 -3.63 14.10
C ARG A 70 -6.30 -2.84 12.91
N TYR A 71 -6.69 -1.57 13.12
CA TYR A 71 -7.14 -0.72 12.02
C TYR A 71 -5.99 -0.35 11.07
N ALA A 72 -4.82 0.05 11.60
CA ALA A 72 -3.66 0.38 10.79
C ALA A 72 -3.20 -0.79 9.89
N GLN A 73 -3.27 -2.02 10.40
CA GLN A 73 -2.98 -3.22 9.62
C GLN A 73 -4.00 -3.44 8.49
N SER A 74 -5.28 -3.14 8.72
CA SER A 74 -6.32 -3.22 7.68
C SER A 74 -6.14 -2.17 6.60
N GLU A 75 -5.80 -0.92 6.95
CA GLU A 75 -5.50 0.13 5.98
C GLU A 75 -4.29 -0.25 5.12
N TRP A 76 -3.20 -0.69 5.76
CA TRP A 76 -2.02 -1.17 5.04
C TRP A 76 -2.32 -2.39 4.14
N ALA A 77 -3.20 -3.29 4.56
CA ALA A 77 -3.63 -4.41 3.72
C ALA A 77 -4.44 -3.94 2.51
N ARG A 78 -5.33 -2.96 2.69
CA ARG A 78 -6.10 -2.35 1.60
C ARG A 78 -5.17 -1.70 0.57
N GLU A 79 -4.26 -0.84 1.02
CA GLU A 79 -3.28 -0.14 0.17
C GLU A 79 -2.42 -1.12 -0.65
N ARG A 80 -1.93 -2.17 0.01
CA ARG A 80 -1.10 -3.20 -0.64
C ARG A 80 -1.90 -3.96 -1.70
N ASN A 81 -3.10 -4.41 -1.35
CA ASN A 81 -3.94 -5.18 -2.27
C ASN A 81 -4.36 -4.35 -3.49
N SER A 82 -4.70 -3.07 -3.30
CA SER A 82 -5.04 -2.18 -4.42
C SER A 82 -3.86 -1.99 -5.37
N LYS A 83 -2.64 -1.89 -4.83
CA LYS A 83 -1.43 -1.76 -5.64
C LYS A 83 -1.10 -3.04 -6.41
N GLU A 84 -1.23 -4.20 -5.76
CA GLU A 84 -1.02 -5.50 -6.40
C GLU A 84 -2.04 -5.74 -7.52
N GLU A 85 -3.30 -5.38 -7.30
CA GLU A 85 -4.34 -5.47 -8.33
C GLU A 85 -4.04 -4.53 -9.51
N ALA A 86 -3.69 -3.27 -9.25
CA ALA A 86 -3.33 -2.33 -10.31
C ALA A 86 -2.09 -2.77 -11.10
N THR A 87 -1.11 -3.38 -10.43
CA THR A 87 0.08 -3.93 -11.10
C THR A 87 -0.29 -5.09 -12.02
N ARG A 88 -1.12 -6.03 -11.55
CA ARG A 88 -1.63 -7.14 -12.38
C ARG A 88 -2.45 -6.63 -13.57
N GLN A 89 -3.28 -5.62 -13.35
CA GLN A 89 -4.06 -5.00 -14.42
C GLN A 89 -3.15 -4.32 -15.46
N TRP A 90 -2.10 -3.62 -15.02
CA TRP A 90 -1.12 -3.02 -15.90
C TRP A 90 -0.40 -4.07 -16.76
N GLU A 91 0.10 -5.15 -16.14
CA GLU A 91 0.77 -6.24 -16.85
C GLU A 91 -0.16 -6.87 -17.91
N ALA A 92 -1.44 -7.03 -17.61
CA ALA A 92 -2.42 -7.58 -18.55
C ALA A 92 -2.72 -6.64 -19.73
N GLN A 93 -2.79 -5.33 -19.50
CA GLN A 93 -3.19 -4.34 -20.51
C GLN A 93 -2.01 -3.76 -21.32
N SER A 94 -0.81 -3.70 -20.72
CA SER A 94 0.35 -3.03 -21.32
C SER A 94 0.84 -3.68 -22.61
N SER A 95 0.71 -5.00 -22.75
CA SER A 95 1.11 -5.70 -23.98
C SER A 95 0.29 -5.22 -25.18
N GLU A 96 -1.04 -5.19 -25.05
CA GLU A 96 -1.93 -4.74 -26.13
C GLU A 96 -1.71 -3.26 -26.48
N ALA A 97 -1.47 -2.44 -25.46
CA ALA A 97 -1.16 -1.03 -25.62
C ALA A 97 0.16 -0.80 -26.38
N ILE A 98 1.20 -1.58 -26.08
CA ILE A 98 2.49 -1.51 -26.78
C ILE A 98 2.32 -1.95 -28.24
N ASP A 99 1.57 -3.02 -28.49
CA ASP A 99 1.33 -3.50 -29.85
C ASP A 99 0.57 -2.46 -30.68
N LEU A 100 -0.46 -1.83 -30.11
CA LEU A 100 -1.17 -0.74 -30.76
C LEU A 100 -0.27 0.46 -31.03
N LYS A 101 0.53 0.91 -30.04
CA LYS A 101 1.51 2.00 -30.22
C LYS A 101 2.44 1.71 -31.41
N ASN A 102 3.05 0.52 -31.44
CA ASN A 102 3.96 0.11 -32.50
C ASN A 102 3.28 0.10 -33.89
N GLU A 103 2.03 -0.35 -33.96
CA GLU A 103 1.27 -0.36 -35.20
C GLU A 103 0.98 1.08 -35.70
N LEU A 104 0.55 1.96 -34.79
CA LEU A 104 0.29 3.37 -35.11
C LEU A 104 1.55 4.07 -35.61
N GLU A 105 2.67 3.94 -34.90
CA GLU A 105 3.96 4.49 -35.33
C GLU A 105 4.38 3.97 -36.70
N HIS A 106 4.22 2.67 -36.96
CA HIS A 106 4.55 2.09 -38.24
C HIS A 106 3.70 2.69 -39.37
N ALA A 107 2.39 2.77 -39.16
CA ALA A 107 1.46 3.37 -40.11
C ALA A 107 1.76 4.86 -40.34
N PHE A 108 2.07 5.60 -39.28
CA PHE A 108 2.32 7.05 -39.34
C PHE A 108 3.63 7.34 -40.05
N ARG A 109 4.71 6.59 -39.78
CA ARG A 109 5.98 6.69 -40.52
C ARG A 109 5.77 6.55 -42.03
N PHE A 110 4.93 5.61 -42.44
CA PHE A 110 4.63 5.42 -43.86
C PHE A 110 3.69 6.50 -44.42
N ALA A 111 2.58 6.79 -43.75
CA ALA A 111 1.60 7.80 -44.20
C ALA A 111 2.25 9.18 -44.32
N PHE A 112 3.09 9.56 -43.36
CA PHE A 112 3.73 10.87 -43.27
C PHE A 112 5.10 10.94 -43.95
N ARG A 113 5.54 9.91 -44.69
CA ARG A 113 6.87 9.83 -45.34
C ARG A 113 7.25 11.02 -46.24
N LYS A 114 6.28 11.81 -46.69
CA LYS A 114 6.47 13.02 -47.52
C LYS A 114 6.30 14.34 -46.75
N HIS A 115 6.11 14.25 -45.44
CA HIS A 115 5.83 15.36 -44.53
C HIS A 115 6.87 15.33 -43.38
N PRO A 116 8.06 15.92 -43.59
CA PRO A 116 9.16 15.87 -42.62
C PRO A 116 8.80 16.46 -41.25
N ASP A 117 7.92 17.45 -41.22
CA ASP A 117 7.36 18.07 -40.01
C ASP A 117 6.53 17.08 -39.20
N LEU A 118 5.70 16.26 -39.85
CA LEU A 118 4.92 15.22 -39.18
C LEU A 118 5.79 14.05 -38.73
N LEU A 119 6.81 13.66 -39.50
CA LEU A 119 7.77 12.65 -39.08
C LEU A 119 8.55 13.06 -37.83
N THR A 120 8.90 14.34 -37.72
CA THR A 120 9.59 14.86 -36.53
C THR A 120 8.72 14.67 -35.28
N LYS A 121 7.42 14.97 -35.38
CA LYS A 121 6.47 14.75 -34.27
C LYS A 121 6.33 13.27 -33.89
N VAL A 122 6.31 12.37 -34.88
CA VAL A 122 6.27 10.92 -34.61
C VAL A 122 7.53 10.49 -33.86
N HIS A 123 8.71 11.00 -34.25
CA HIS A 123 9.95 10.71 -33.53
C HIS A 123 9.97 11.27 -32.11
N GLU A 124 9.47 12.49 -31.89
CA GLU A 124 9.36 13.08 -30.54
C GLU A 124 8.42 12.25 -29.63
N ILE A 125 7.38 11.63 -30.19
CA ILE A 125 6.49 10.72 -29.46
C ILE A 125 7.17 9.36 -29.20
N GLU A 126 8.02 8.89 -30.10
CA GLU A 126 8.80 7.66 -29.92
C GLU A 126 9.88 7.81 -28.83
N ASP A 127 10.35 9.03 -28.60
CA ASP A 127 11.44 9.38 -27.67
C ASP A 127 10.97 9.33 -26.20
N GLY A 128 10.89 8.12 -25.65
CA GLY A 128 10.52 7.91 -24.25
C GLY A 128 10.62 6.44 -23.84
N THR A 129 10.80 6.21 -22.54
CA THR A 129 10.76 4.86 -21.97
C THR A 129 10.09 4.88 -20.60
N GLY A 130 8.94 4.23 -20.49
CA GLY A 130 8.28 4.07 -19.20
C GLY A 130 6.77 3.97 -19.30
N HIS A 131 6.13 3.84 -18.15
CA HIS A 131 4.68 3.74 -18.06
C HIS A 131 3.98 5.06 -18.42
N ALA A 132 4.53 6.19 -17.97
CA ALA A 132 3.99 7.51 -18.27
C ALA A 132 4.13 7.82 -19.77
N ASP A 133 5.28 7.50 -20.35
CA ASP A 133 5.54 7.70 -21.78
C ASP A 133 4.56 6.88 -22.62
N LEU A 134 4.41 5.57 -22.36
CA LEU A 134 3.44 4.73 -23.09
C LEU A 134 2.00 5.31 -23.08
N VAL A 135 1.55 5.82 -21.93
CA VAL A 135 0.23 6.46 -21.81
C VAL A 135 0.17 7.73 -22.66
N GLN A 136 1.17 8.58 -22.55
CA GLN A 136 1.23 9.84 -23.26
C GLN A 136 1.32 9.62 -24.78
N ASP A 137 2.16 8.69 -25.23
CA ASP A 137 2.38 8.39 -26.64
C ASP A 137 1.11 7.92 -27.33
N LEU A 138 0.33 7.06 -26.68
CA LEU A 138 -0.97 6.62 -27.20
C LEU A 138 -1.97 7.78 -27.33
N SER A 139 -1.94 8.74 -26.39
CA SER A 139 -2.75 9.95 -26.48
C SER A 139 -2.30 10.83 -27.65
N ASP A 140 -1.00 11.09 -27.76
CA ASP A 140 -0.42 11.97 -28.76
C ASP A 140 -0.54 11.39 -30.17
N LEU A 141 -0.37 10.07 -30.35
CA LEU A 141 -0.61 9.38 -31.62
C LEU A 141 -2.09 9.47 -32.03
N SER A 142 -3.03 9.33 -31.09
CA SER A 142 -4.47 9.51 -31.38
C SER A 142 -4.75 10.91 -31.91
N VAL A 143 -4.27 11.94 -31.20
CA VAL A 143 -4.47 13.35 -31.57
C VAL A 143 -3.81 13.68 -32.91
N LEU A 144 -2.55 13.26 -33.10
CA LEU A 144 -1.80 13.49 -34.34
C LEU A 144 -2.46 12.79 -35.54
N GLY A 145 -2.93 11.56 -35.35
CA GLY A 145 -3.63 10.81 -36.38
C GLY A 145 -4.95 11.46 -36.78
N LYS A 146 -5.76 11.87 -35.80
CA LYS A 146 -7.06 12.55 -36.04
C LYS A 146 -6.89 13.88 -36.77
N ALA A 147 -5.82 14.62 -36.46
CA ALA A 147 -5.51 15.86 -37.16
C ALA A 147 -5.09 15.63 -38.64
N ASN A 148 -4.71 14.40 -39.03
CA ASN A 148 -4.14 14.08 -40.34
C ASN A 148 -4.80 12.86 -41.00
N GLU A 149 -6.09 12.60 -40.71
CA GLU A 149 -6.82 11.39 -41.15
C GLU A 149 -6.74 11.16 -42.66
N GLY A 150 -6.79 12.21 -43.48
CA GLY A 150 -6.71 12.08 -44.94
C GLY A 150 -5.43 11.40 -45.42
N LEU A 151 -4.30 11.63 -44.74
CA LEU A 151 -3.03 10.97 -45.06
C LEU A 151 -3.05 9.49 -44.65
N LEU A 152 -3.67 9.17 -43.52
CA LEU A 152 -3.82 7.80 -43.04
C LEU A 152 -4.80 6.99 -43.91
N GLN A 153 -5.92 7.58 -44.31
CA GLN A 153 -6.89 6.95 -45.21
C GLN A 153 -6.28 6.64 -46.58
N SER A 154 -5.33 7.46 -47.06
CA SER A 154 -4.63 7.23 -48.33
C SER A 154 -3.82 5.92 -48.38
N ILE A 155 -3.52 5.35 -47.21
CA ILE A 155 -2.83 4.05 -47.07
C ILE A 155 -3.77 2.93 -46.58
N ASN A 156 -5.10 3.16 -46.61
CA ASN A 156 -6.14 2.27 -46.10
C ASN A 156 -6.00 1.94 -44.60
N PHE A 157 -5.51 2.89 -43.80
CA PHE A 157 -5.42 2.74 -42.35
C PHE A 157 -6.81 2.73 -41.70
N ASN A 158 -7.02 1.87 -40.69
CA ASN A 158 -8.27 1.86 -39.92
C ASN A 158 -8.25 2.98 -38.87
N THR A 159 -9.01 4.05 -39.09
CA THR A 159 -9.09 5.21 -38.19
C THR A 159 -9.71 4.90 -36.83
N GLU A 160 -10.47 3.81 -36.68
CA GLU A 160 -11.03 3.38 -35.38
C GLU A 160 -9.91 3.12 -34.35
N LYS A 161 -8.72 2.71 -34.81
CA LYS A 161 -7.55 2.49 -33.95
C LYS A 161 -7.08 3.77 -33.23
N LEU A 162 -7.44 4.95 -33.76
CA LEU A 162 -7.15 6.22 -33.10
C LEU A 162 -8.05 6.43 -31.89
N ASP A 163 -9.31 6.01 -31.96
CA ASP A 163 -10.23 6.03 -30.82
C ASP A 163 -9.83 4.99 -29.78
N ASP A 164 -9.44 3.79 -30.23
CA ASP A 164 -8.90 2.74 -29.35
C ASP A 164 -7.66 3.24 -28.59
N SER A 165 -6.73 3.91 -29.28
CA SER A 165 -5.52 4.48 -28.67
C SER A 165 -5.85 5.49 -27.56
N ALA A 166 -6.82 6.38 -27.80
CA ALA A 166 -7.26 7.34 -26.78
C ALA A 166 -7.93 6.63 -25.59
N SER A 167 -8.77 5.62 -25.86
CA SER A 167 -9.46 4.86 -24.81
C SER A 167 -8.49 4.06 -23.94
N ILE A 168 -7.53 3.37 -24.56
CA ILE A 168 -6.48 2.61 -23.88
C ILE A 168 -5.59 3.55 -23.07
N SER A 169 -5.19 4.70 -23.63
CA SER A 169 -4.45 5.73 -22.91
C SER A 169 -5.18 6.17 -21.64
N GLU A 170 -6.47 6.50 -21.73
CA GLU A 170 -7.26 6.90 -20.56
C GLU A 170 -7.36 5.78 -19.52
N GLY A 171 -7.58 4.55 -19.96
CA GLY A 171 -7.62 3.35 -19.11
C GLY A 171 -6.30 3.14 -18.37
N LEU A 172 -5.19 3.09 -19.09
CA LEU A 172 -3.85 2.92 -18.53
C LEU A 172 -3.45 4.07 -17.61
N SER A 173 -3.85 5.31 -17.90
CA SER A 173 -3.61 6.45 -17.01
C SER A 173 -4.24 6.23 -15.63
N LYS A 174 -5.47 5.70 -15.57
CA LYS A 174 -6.14 5.36 -14.30
C LYS A 174 -5.44 4.23 -13.55
N VAL A 175 -5.01 3.19 -14.27
CA VAL A 175 -4.25 2.06 -13.68
C VAL A 175 -2.90 2.54 -13.16
N LEU A 176 -2.18 3.36 -13.92
CA LEU A 176 -0.92 3.96 -13.53
C LEU A 176 -1.08 4.86 -12.31
N ALA A 177 -2.15 5.65 -12.25
CA ALA A 177 -2.48 6.44 -11.07
C ALA A 177 -2.75 5.55 -9.85
N ALA A 178 -3.41 4.40 -9.99
CA ALA A 178 -3.62 3.46 -8.90
C ALA A 178 -2.30 2.76 -8.46
N MET A 179 -1.42 2.41 -9.40
CA MET A 179 -0.08 1.88 -9.09
C MET A 179 0.81 2.90 -8.38
N ASN A 180 0.71 4.17 -8.78
CA ASN A 180 1.44 5.31 -8.23
C ASN A 180 0.73 5.98 -7.05
N GLY A 181 -0.50 5.57 -6.73
CA GLY A 181 -1.44 6.27 -5.84
C GLY A 181 -0.94 6.51 -4.42
N GLU A 182 0.20 5.92 -4.05
CA GLU A 182 0.97 6.24 -2.86
C GLU A 182 2.50 6.16 -3.13
N ARG A 183 2.98 6.83 -4.19
CA ARG A 183 4.42 7.10 -4.40
C ARG A 183 4.92 8.35 -3.67
N LEU A 184 4.11 8.98 -2.83
CA LEU A 184 4.58 9.96 -1.84
C LEU A 184 5.28 9.21 -0.70
N GLU A 185 6.53 8.85 -0.96
CA GLU A 185 7.61 8.57 -0.01
C GLU A 185 7.28 7.66 1.19
N ASN A 186 7.49 6.34 1.02
CA ASN A 186 7.28 5.28 2.01
C ASN A 186 5.81 5.09 2.39
N SER A 187 5.17 3.99 1.98
CA SER A 187 3.74 3.75 2.23
C SER A 187 3.33 4.17 3.64
N SER A 188 2.63 5.30 3.71
CA SER A 188 2.28 5.97 4.96
C SER A 188 1.54 5.00 5.88
N GLY A 189 0.69 4.13 5.31
CA GLY A 189 0.02 3.06 6.03
C GLY A 189 0.97 2.02 6.64
N LYS A 190 2.07 1.62 5.99
CA LYS A 190 3.06 0.71 6.60
C LYS A 190 3.78 1.39 7.77
N ILE A 191 4.21 2.64 7.60
CA ILE A 191 4.89 3.39 8.67
C ILE A 191 3.94 3.59 9.86
N LEU A 192 2.70 4.01 9.61
CA LEU A 192 1.69 4.19 10.65
C LEU A 192 1.35 2.86 11.35
N ARG A 193 1.31 1.75 10.60
CA ARG A 193 1.19 0.40 11.16
C ARG A 193 2.36 0.04 12.05
N ASP A 194 3.60 0.28 11.63
CA ASP A 194 4.81 -0.01 12.42
C ASP A 194 4.88 0.87 13.69
N LYS A 195 4.46 2.13 13.61
CA LYS A 195 4.30 3.03 14.76
C LYS A 195 3.23 2.53 15.73
N ALA A 196 2.07 2.09 15.23
CA ALA A 196 1.02 1.52 16.07
C ALA A 196 1.46 0.21 16.74
N TYR A 197 2.22 -0.61 16.02
CA TYR A 197 2.85 -1.82 16.56
C TYR A 197 3.83 -1.47 17.68
N THR A 198 4.65 -0.44 17.49
CA THR A 198 5.61 0.02 18.50
C THR A 198 4.91 0.42 19.80
N LEU A 199 3.82 1.20 19.73
CA LEU A 199 3.05 1.58 20.92
C LEU A 199 2.45 0.36 21.62
N LEU A 200 1.80 -0.54 20.86
CA LEU A 200 1.23 -1.75 21.46
C LEU A 200 2.33 -2.62 22.07
N LYS A 201 3.50 -2.70 21.44
CA LYS A 201 4.67 -3.43 21.95
C LYS A 201 5.17 -2.91 23.27
N GLU A 202 5.28 -1.60 23.44
CA GLU A 202 5.67 -1.01 24.72
C GLU A 202 4.70 -1.41 25.84
N THR A 203 3.38 -1.37 25.59
CA THR A 203 2.38 -1.75 26.60
C THR A 203 2.40 -3.24 26.91
N VAL A 204 2.44 -4.09 25.87
CA VAL A 204 2.45 -5.55 26.05
C VAL A 204 3.73 -6.01 26.74
N ASP A 205 4.89 -5.45 26.39
CA ASP A 205 6.16 -5.79 27.03
C ASP A 205 6.14 -5.40 28.52
N GLU A 206 5.61 -4.23 28.87
CA GLU A 206 5.46 -3.76 30.26
C GLU A 206 4.57 -4.71 31.07
N ILE A 207 3.36 -5.00 30.58
CA ILE A 207 2.41 -5.90 31.27
C ILE A 207 3.00 -7.30 31.42
N ARG A 208 3.68 -7.81 30.38
CA ARG A 208 4.33 -9.13 30.44
C ARG A 208 5.49 -9.16 31.43
N GLN A 209 6.27 -8.09 31.54
CA GLN A 209 7.34 -8.00 32.55
C GLN A 209 6.77 -7.99 33.96
N ALA A 210 5.75 -7.17 34.21
CA ALA A 210 5.07 -7.12 35.50
C ALA A 210 4.44 -8.46 35.87
N GLY A 211 3.74 -9.11 34.94
CA GLY A 211 3.14 -10.42 35.18
C GLY A 211 4.18 -11.53 35.40
N LYS A 212 5.29 -11.53 34.64
CA LYS A 212 6.39 -12.47 34.89
C LYS A 212 6.97 -12.32 36.29
N TYR A 213 7.10 -11.09 36.77
CA TYR A 213 7.55 -10.82 38.13
C TYR A 213 6.51 -11.21 39.17
N ALA A 214 5.24 -10.82 39.00
CA ALA A 214 4.17 -11.10 39.97
C ALA A 214 3.86 -12.61 40.12
N PHE A 215 4.00 -13.38 39.03
CA PHE A 215 3.63 -14.79 38.97
C PHE A 215 4.83 -15.74 38.83
N TRP A 216 6.04 -15.32 39.23
CA TRP A 216 7.25 -16.11 39.03
C TRP A 216 7.24 -17.50 39.70
N LYS A 217 6.47 -17.67 40.79
CA LYS A 217 6.26 -18.96 41.49
C LYS A 217 5.00 -19.71 41.07
N ASP A 218 4.20 -19.17 40.15
CA ASP A 218 2.94 -19.76 39.70
C ASP A 218 3.06 -20.09 38.20
N PRO A 219 3.54 -21.29 37.84
CA PRO A 219 3.74 -21.69 36.45
C PRO A 219 2.46 -21.65 35.61
N GLU A 220 1.31 -21.95 36.23
CA GLU A 220 0.01 -21.97 35.56
C GLU A 220 -0.45 -20.56 35.17
N ARG A 221 -0.19 -19.55 36.02
CA ARG A 221 -0.46 -18.15 35.67
C ARG A 221 0.61 -17.55 34.76
N LEU A 222 1.88 -17.91 34.97
CA LEU A 222 3.01 -17.37 34.23
C LEU A 222 2.92 -17.62 32.70
N LYS A 223 2.21 -18.67 32.28
CA LYS A 223 2.03 -19.00 30.85
C LYS A 223 1.25 -17.93 30.07
N GLY A 224 0.38 -17.16 30.72
CA GLY A 224 -0.37 -16.06 30.11
C GLY A 224 0.49 -14.82 29.83
N TYR A 225 1.60 -14.66 30.56
CA TYR A 225 2.52 -13.53 30.43
C TYR A 225 3.74 -13.84 29.53
N LYS A 226 3.68 -14.93 28.77
CA LYS A 226 4.69 -15.33 27.79
C LYS A 226 4.04 -15.40 26.42
N SER A 227 4.74 -14.89 25.39
CA SER A 227 4.30 -15.08 24.01
C SER A 227 4.16 -16.57 23.71
N HIS A 228 3.04 -16.94 23.12
CA HIS A 228 2.76 -18.28 22.66
C HIS A 228 3.56 -18.58 21.38
N TYR A 229 3.60 -17.61 20.45
CA TYR A 229 4.31 -17.70 19.19
C TYR A 229 5.80 -18.06 19.36
N PHE A 230 6.50 -17.37 20.25
CA PHE A 230 7.93 -17.63 20.50
C PHE A 230 8.20 -18.90 21.33
N ARG A 231 7.18 -19.50 21.95
CA ARG A 231 7.35 -20.77 22.67
C ARG A 231 7.18 -22.00 21.77
N MET A 232 6.46 -21.86 20.65
CA MET A 232 6.18 -22.94 19.71
C MET A 232 7.13 -22.98 18.51
N ARG A 233 8.04 -22.02 18.40
CA ARG A 233 9.15 -22.00 17.43
C ARG A 233 10.40 -22.62 18.05
#